data_AF-A0A5C8S9V9-F1
#
_entry.id   AF-A0A5C8S9V9-F1
#
_cell.length_a   1.000
_cell.length_b   1.000
_cell.length_c   1.000
_cell.angle_alpha   90.00
_cell.angle_beta   90.00
_cell.angle_gamma   90.00
#
_symmetry.space_group_name_H-M   'P 1'
#
loop_
_entity.id
_entity.type
_entity.pdbx_description
1 polymer ?
#
loop_
_entity_poly.entity_id
_entity_poly.type
_entity_poly.pdbx_seq_one_letter_code
_entity_poly.pdbx_strand_id
1 'polypeptide(L)'
;MILAWWTLTPELARRAHVTELFNRAAGQLGDERLEVRLAAIYVLREIGRDFSDLANPVFELLQAILRERQADYRDLDPPVDVQAIMATLRMRIADDDKPVA
;
A
#
# COMPACT_ATOMS: atom_id res chain seq x y z
N MET A 1 -41.62 -17.06 -3.38
CA MET A 1 -40.36 -17.32 -4.11
C MET A 1 -39.38 -16.21 -3.74
N ILE A 2 -38.76 -16.35 -2.58
CA ILE A 2 -37.77 -15.45 -1.99
C ILE A 2 -36.54 -16.32 -1.73
N LEU A 3 -35.33 -15.73 -1.85
CA LEU A 3 -33.99 -16.27 -1.59
C LEU A 3 -33.09 -16.30 -2.85
N ALA A 4 -32.71 -15.11 -3.33
CA ALA A 4 -31.57 -14.96 -4.26
C ALA A 4 -30.67 -13.75 -3.92
N TRP A 5 -30.84 -13.14 -2.74
CA TRP A 5 -30.16 -11.90 -2.37
C TRP A 5 -29.63 -11.96 -0.94
N TRP A 6 -28.62 -12.81 -0.62
CA TRP A 6 -27.76 -12.55 0.56
C TRP A 6 -26.42 -13.31 0.64
N THR A 7 -25.95 -14.03 -0.38
CA THR A 7 -24.60 -14.61 -0.30
C THR A 7 -23.61 -13.67 -0.97
N LEU A 8 -23.03 -12.75 -0.19
CA LEU A 8 -21.76 -12.11 -0.54
C LEU A 8 -20.80 -13.27 -0.87
N THR A 9 -20.40 -13.40 -2.14
CA THR A 9 -19.50 -14.49 -2.52
C THR A 9 -18.20 -14.35 -1.71
N PRO A 10 -17.51 -15.44 -1.37
CA PRO A 10 -16.25 -15.37 -0.61
C PRO A 10 -15.24 -14.39 -1.23
N GLU A 11 -15.25 -14.29 -2.56
CA GLU A 11 -14.42 -13.36 -3.32
C GLU A 11 -14.81 -11.89 -3.10
N LEU A 12 -16.10 -11.57 -3.08
CA LEU A 12 -16.58 -10.22 -2.81
C LEU A 12 -16.32 -9.82 -1.34
N ALA A 13 -16.44 -10.78 -0.42
CA ALA A 13 -16.08 -10.59 0.99
C ALA A 13 -14.58 -10.30 1.16
N ARG A 14 -13.73 -11.09 0.49
CA ARG A 14 -12.27 -10.91 0.47
C ARG A 14 -11.90 -9.53 -0.05
N ARG A 15 -12.48 -9.13 -1.18
CA ARG A 15 -12.21 -7.81 -1.78
C ARG A 15 -12.61 -6.66 -0.86
N ALA A 16 -13.81 -6.71 -0.29
CA ALA A 16 -14.27 -5.69 0.66
C ALA A 16 -13.35 -5.59 1.89
N HIS A 17 -12.90 -6.73 2.42
CA HIS A 17 -11.99 -6.75 3.56
C HIS A 17 -10.63 -6.10 3.23
N VAL A 18 -10.05 -6.41 2.08
CA VAL A 18 -8.73 -5.87 1.69
C VAL A 18 -8.84 -4.38 1.36
N THR A 19 -9.93 -3.93 0.74
CA THR A 19 -10.19 -2.49 0.54
C THR A 19 -10.28 -1.74 1.87
N GLU A 20 -10.93 -2.32 2.88
CA GLU A 20 -10.97 -1.74 4.23
C GLU A 20 -9.57 -1.67 4.87
N LEU A 21 -8.76 -2.73 4.73
CA LEU A 21 -7.37 -2.73 5.20
C LEU A 21 -6.52 -1.67 4.49
N PHE A 22 -6.68 -1.53 3.18
CA PHE A 22 -6.02 -0.49 2.38
C PHE A 22 -6.40 0.90 2.88
N ASN A 23 -7.70 1.19 3.02
CA ASN A 23 -8.17 2.50 3.48
C ASN A 23 -7.65 2.84 4.88
N ARG A 24 -7.65 1.86 5.78
CA ARG A 24 -7.13 2.02 7.14
C ARG A 24 -5.64 2.32 7.14
N ALA A 25 -4.84 1.55 6.40
CA ALA A 25 -3.41 1.77 6.31
C ALA A 25 -3.09 3.12 5.64
N ALA A 26 -3.80 3.48 4.57
CA ALA A 26 -3.66 4.78 3.92
C ALA A 26 -3.94 5.94 4.89
N GLY A 27 -4.99 5.84 5.72
CA GLY A 27 -5.31 6.83 6.75
C GLY A 27 -4.24 6.96 7.84
N GLN A 28 -3.45 5.91 8.08
CA GLN A 28 -2.39 5.88 9.09
C GLN A 28 -1.06 6.49 8.61
N LEU A 29 -0.90 6.80 7.32
CA LEU A 29 0.33 7.39 6.77
C LEU A 29 0.58 8.83 7.25
N GLY A 30 -0.47 9.52 7.70
CA GLY A 30 -0.39 10.86 8.28
C GLY A 30 -0.25 10.90 9.80
N ASP A 31 -0.14 9.75 10.48
CA ASP A 31 -0.05 9.69 11.94
C ASP A 31 1.25 10.34 12.45
N GLU A 32 1.21 11.03 13.58
CA GLU A 32 2.38 11.68 14.19
C GLU A 32 3.44 10.67 14.64
N ARG A 33 3.01 9.46 15.00
CA ARG A 33 3.86 8.38 15.52
C ARG A 33 4.52 7.61 14.39
N LEU A 34 5.85 7.55 14.41
CA LEU A 34 6.65 6.88 13.38
C LEU A 34 6.30 5.39 13.24
N GLU A 35 6.07 4.70 14.36
CA GLU A 35 5.74 3.28 14.38
C GLU A 35 4.40 2.98 13.70
N VAL A 36 3.44 3.90 13.75
CA VAL A 36 2.13 3.76 13.09
C VAL A 36 2.29 3.93 11.58
N ARG A 37 3.05 4.95 11.15
CA ARG A 37 3.35 5.18 9.72
C ARG A 37 4.11 4.00 9.11
N LEU A 38 5.10 3.46 9.82
CA LEU A 38 5.87 2.31 9.36
C LEU A 38 5.00 1.05 9.22
N ALA A 39 4.15 0.77 10.22
CA ALA A 39 3.21 -0.34 10.15
C ALA A 39 2.29 -0.21 8.92
N ALA A 40 1.77 0.99 8.66
CA ALA A 40 0.95 1.27 7.50
C ALA A 40 1.69 1.02 6.17
N ILE A 41 2.93 1.49 6.04
CA ILE A 41 3.75 1.27 4.83
C ILE A 41 3.99 -0.22 4.58
N TYR A 42 4.26 -1.01 5.62
CA TYR A 42 4.47 -2.45 5.48
C TYR A 42 3.18 -3.18 5.14
N VAL A 43 2.05 -2.82 5.76
CA VAL A 43 0.75 -3.39 5.39
C VAL A 43 0.42 -3.10 3.92
N LEU A 44 0.63 -1.86 3.46
CA LEU A 44 0.40 -1.49 2.07
C LEU A 44 1.32 -2.27 1.12
N ARG A 45 2.58 -2.46 1.48
CA ARG A 45 3.52 -3.30 0.71
C ARG A 45 2.99 -4.73 0.54
N GLU A 46 2.57 -5.37 1.61
CA GLU A 46 2.04 -6.74 1.55
C GLU A 46 0.74 -6.79 0.73
N ILE A 47 -0.16 -5.80 0.90
CA ILE A 47 -1.37 -5.69 0.07
C ILE A 47 -1.01 -5.59 -1.43
N GLY A 48 -0.08 -4.70 -1.78
CA GLY A 48 0.33 -4.52 -3.19
C GLY A 48 1.04 -5.74 -3.79
N ARG A 49 1.61 -6.60 -2.95
CA ARG A 49 2.25 -7.85 -3.36
C ARG A 49 1.25 -9.00 -3.53
N ASP A 50 0.30 -9.13 -2.59
CA ASP A 50 -0.60 -10.27 -2.52
C ASP A 50 -1.90 -10.07 -3.33
N PHE A 51 -2.25 -8.81 -3.62
CA PHE A 51 -3.50 -8.44 -4.31
C PHE A 51 -3.20 -7.59 -5.55
N SER A 52 -3.13 -8.26 -6.71
CA SER A 52 -2.77 -7.64 -7.99
C SER A 52 -3.71 -6.52 -8.43
N ASP A 53 -4.99 -6.55 -8.02
CA ASP A 53 -5.96 -5.49 -8.30
C ASP A 53 -5.73 -4.22 -7.48
N LEU A 54 -4.95 -4.30 -6.40
CA LEU A 54 -4.57 -3.17 -5.54
C LEU A 54 -3.09 -2.79 -5.64
N ALA A 55 -2.28 -3.55 -6.37
CA ALA A 55 -0.87 -3.27 -6.59
C ALA A 55 -0.65 -1.84 -7.11
N ASN A 56 -1.27 -1.48 -8.24
CA ASN A 56 -1.08 -0.16 -8.84
C ASN A 56 -1.52 0.99 -7.90
N PRO A 57 -2.73 0.98 -7.30
CA PRO A 57 -3.14 2.00 -6.33
C PRO A 57 -2.18 2.17 -5.15
N VAL A 58 -1.64 1.07 -4.61
CA VAL A 58 -0.66 1.11 -3.53
C VAL A 58 0.60 1.85 -3.96
N PHE A 59 1.21 1.47 -5.08
CA PHE A 59 2.48 2.06 -5.51
C PHE A 59 2.32 3.51 -5.98
N GLU A 60 1.19 3.86 -6.61
CA GLU A 60 0.85 5.24 -6.96
C GLU A 60 0.72 6.13 -5.73
N LEU A 61 0.03 5.66 -4.68
CA LEU A 61 -0.10 6.39 -3.41
C LEU A 61 1.27 6.63 -2.77
N LEU A 62 2.08 5.58 -2.65
CA LEU A 62 3.42 5.66 -2.05
C LEU A 62 4.34 6.59 -2.86
N GLN A 63 4.25 6.58 -4.19
CA GLN A 63 5.00 7.49 -5.05
C GLN A 63 4.53 8.94 -4.89
N ALA A 64 3.22 9.19 -4.76
CA ALA A 64 2.68 10.53 -4.51
C ALA A 64 3.21 11.11 -3.19
N ILE A 65 3.17 10.33 -2.11
CA ILE A 65 3.70 10.72 -0.79
C ILE A 65 5.20 11.00 -0.86
N LEU A 66 5.95 10.16 -1.57
CA LEU A 66 7.39 10.37 -1.74
C LEU A 66 7.67 11.70 -2.43
N ARG A 67 6.94 12.03 -3.51
CA ARG A 67 7.10 13.31 -4.22
C ARG A 67 6.78 14.52 -3.37
N GLU A 68 5.73 14.43 -2.55
CA GLU A 68 5.33 15.50 -1.64
C GLU A 68 6.40 15.76 -0.59
N ARG A 69 6.91 14.70 0.05
CA ARG A 69 7.89 14.82 1.14
C ARG A 69 9.31 15.08 0.67
N GLN A 70 9.64 14.81 -0.60
CA GLN A 70 10.99 15.03 -1.13
C GLN A 70 11.47 16.48 -0.97
N ALA A 71 10.56 17.46 -0.92
CA ALA A 71 10.90 18.85 -0.63
C ALA A 71 11.48 19.05 0.79
N ASP A 72 11.12 18.19 1.75
CA ASP A 72 11.41 18.38 3.17
C ASP A 72 12.82 17.90 3.57
N TYR A 73 13.45 17.04 2.76
CA TYR A 73 14.73 16.40 3.12
C TYR A 73 15.77 16.40 1.98
N ARG A 74 15.68 17.31 1.00
CA ARG A 74 16.54 17.33 -0.21
C ARG A 74 18.05 17.11 0.03
N ASP A 75 18.58 17.65 1.11
CA ASP A 75 20.02 17.61 1.45
C ASP A 75 20.31 16.87 2.77
N LEU A 76 19.31 16.19 3.34
CA LEU A 76 19.40 15.43 4.59
C LEU A 76 19.12 13.95 4.32
N ASP A 77 19.51 13.10 5.28
CA ASP A 77 19.07 11.71 5.26
C ASP A 77 17.53 11.65 5.33
N PRO A 78 16.87 10.93 4.40
CA PRO A 78 15.42 10.83 4.41
C PRO A 78 14.92 10.23 5.74
N PRO A 79 13.78 10.70 6.27
CA PRO A 79 13.15 10.07 7.43
C PRO A 79 12.92 8.57 7.24
N VAL A 80 12.92 7.80 8.33
CA VAL A 80 12.88 6.32 8.29
C VAL A 80 11.65 5.77 7.54
N ASP A 81 10.50 6.42 7.68
CA ASP A 81 9.28 6.08 6.95
C ASP A 81 9.41 6.37 5.45
N VAL A 82 10.05 7.47 5.06
CA VAL A 82 10.37 7.77 3.67
C VAL A 82 11.32 6.72 3.08
N GLN A 83 12.34 6.30 3.84
CA GLN A 83 13.23 5.21 3.40
C GLN A 83 12.46 3.90 3.20
N ALA A 84 11.49 3.60 4.07
CA ALA A 84 10.62 2.44 3.92
C ALA A 84 9.76 2.52 2.65
N ILE A 85 9.24 3.71 2.30
CA ILE A 85 8.54 3.96 1.04
C ILE A 85 9.47 3.69 -0.16
N MET A 86 10.67 4.27 -0.17
CA MET A 86 11.65 4.07 -1.24
C MET A 86 12.00 2.59 -1.42
N ALA A 87 12.17 1.86 -0.32
CA ALA A 87 12.44 0.42 -0.35
C ALA A 87 11.26 -0.37 -0.96
N THR A 88 10.02 -0.04 -0.59
CA THR A 88 8.81 -0.64 -1.18
C THR A 88 8.74 -0.42 -2.70
N LEU A 89 8.98 0.82 -3.15
CA LEU A 89 8.95 1.16 -4.59
C LEU A 89 10.05 0.43 -5.37
N ARG A 90 11.26 0.32 -4.79
CA ARG A 90 12.38 -0.41 -5.42
C ARG A 90 12.08 -1.90 -5.59
N MET A 91 11.45 -2.52 -4.59
CA MET A 91 11.04 -3.92 -4.67
C MET A 91 10.07 -4.16 -5.82
N ARG A 92 9.12 -3.25 -6.03
CA ARG A 92 8.15 -3.35 -7.13
C ARG A 92 8.82 -3.35 -8.51
N ILE A 93 9.77 -2.45 -8.74
CA ILE A 93 10.53 -2.38 -10.00
C ILE A 93 11.29 -3.69 -10.22
N ALA A 94 11.94 -4.21 -9.18
CA ALA A 94 12.64 -5.49 -9.27
C ALA A 94 11.71 -6.68 -9.53
N ASP A 95 10.45 -6.61 -9.10
CA ASP A 95 9.43 -7.63 -9.40
C ASP A 95 8.89 -7.51 -10.83
N ASP A 96 8.75 -6.29 -11.37
CA ASP A 96 8.36 -6.05 -12.77
C ASP A 96 9.43 -6.49 -13.79
N ASP A 97 10.71 -6.37 -13.45
CA ASP A 97 11.83 -6.74 -14.33
C ASP A 97 12.09 -8.27 -14.38
N LYS A 98 11.38 -9.07 -13.58
CA LYS A 98 11.55 -10.53 -13.59
C LYS A 98 11.00 -11.11 -14.89
N PRO A 99 11.79 -11.94 -15.62
CA PRO A 99 11.28 -12.60 -16.81
C PRO A 99 10.09 -13.50 -16.44
N VAL A 100 9.01 -13.42 -17.22
CA VAL A 100 7.87 -14.32 -17.10
C VAL A 100 8.36 -15.72 -17.48
N ALA A 101 8.34 -16.64 -16.51
CA ALA A 101 8.73 -18.04 -16.69
C ALA A 101 7.71 -18.83 -17.53
#